data_AF-A0AAV8PAV0-F1
#
_entry.id   AF-A0AAV8PAV0-F1
#
_cell.length_a   1.000
_cell.length_b   1.000
_cell.length_c   1.000
_cell.angle_alpha   90.00
_cell.angle_beta   90.00
_cell.angle_gamma   90.00
#
_symmetry.space_group_name_H-M   'P 1'
#
loop_
_entity.id
_entity.type
_entity.pdbx_description
1 polymer ?
#
loop_
_entity_poly.entity_id
_entity_poly.type
_entity_poly.pdbx_seq_one_letter_code
_entity_poly.pdbx_strand_id
1 'polypeptide(L)'
;MALAIASSAVCSPHLRVQASKPVPGNTRACSRPPSRLHATKGVSSVCQPLPPDRPLWFPGSLPPEWLDGSLPGDFGFDPLGLGSDPELLRWFAQAELMHSRWAMLAVAGILIPECLEKLGFIENFSWYDAGAQQYFTDPLTLFVVQMALMGWVEGRRWADYLNPGCVDIEPKFPNRKNPKPDVGYPGGLWFDFMMWGRGSPEPVMVLRTKEIKNGRLAMLAFVGFCFQAIYTKEGPLDNLMAHIADPGHCNIFSAFVSN
;
A
#
# COMPACT_ATOMS: atom_id res chain seq x y z
N MET A 1 -49.24 60.22 -30.93
CA MET A 1 -49.89 60.45 -29.62
C MET A 1 -51.32 59.94 -29.71
N ALA A 2 -51.60 58.75 -29.19
CA ALA A 2 -52.96 58.23 -29.10
C ALA A 2 -53.06 57.45 -27.78
N LEU A 3 -53.75 58.06 -26.82
CA LEU A 3 -54.13 57.50 -25.53
C LEU A 3 -55.41 56.68 -25.74
N ALA A 4 -55.40 55.41 -25.36
CA ALA A 4 -56.61 54.61 -25.18
C ALA A 4 -56.65 54.13 -23.73
N ILE A 5 -57.68 54.60 -23.02
CA ILE A 5 -58.03 54.27 -21.65
C ILE A 5 -59.18 53.27 -21.76
N ALA A 6 -59.05 52.08 -21.17
CA ALA A 6 -60.17 51.16 -21.03
C ALA A 6 -60.18 50.56 -19.63
N SER A 7 -61.35 50.69 -19.01
CA SER A 7 -61.68 50.36 -17.63
C SER A 7 -61.91 48.86 -17.43
N SER A 8 -61.79 48.44 -16.18
CA SER A 8 -61.80 47.07 -15.66
C SER A 8 -63.20 46.46 -15.48
N ALA A 9 -63.32 45.13 -15.65
CA ALA A 9 -64.26 44.29 -14.89
C ALA A 9 -63.88 42.79 -14.91
N VAL A 10 -63.45 42.34 -13.73
CA VAL A 10 -63.38 41.01 -13.09
C VAL A 10 -64.25 39.87 -13.66
N CYS A 11 -63.64 38.69 -13.89
CA CYS A 11 -64.23 37.38 -13.56
C CYS A 11 -63.17 36.26 -13.49
N SER A 12 -63.23 35.43 -12.46
CA SER A 12 -62.55 34.13 -12.26
C SER A 12 -63.30 33.41 -11.14
N PRO A 13 -63.18 32.09 -10.92
CA PRO A 13 -62.52 31.01 -11.69
C PRO A 13 -63.42 29.75 -11.84
N HIS A 14 -62.92 28.67 -12.46
CA HIS A 14 -62.95 27.31 -11.85
C HIS A 14 -62.15 26.30 -12.69
N LEU A 15 -61.03 25.85 -12.10
CA LEU A 15 -60.23 24.70 -12.53
C LEU A 15 -60.95 23.40 -12.16
N ARG A 16 -61.06 22.46 -13.11
CA ARG A 16 -61.56 21.09 -12.88
C ARG A 16 -60.38 20.11 -12.88
N VAL A 17 -60.05 19.61 -11.70
CA VAL A 17 -59.14 18.48 -11.48
C VAL A 17 -59.93 17.18 -11.68
N GLN A 18 -59.43 16.26 -12.50
CA GLN A 18 -59.94 14.89 -12.59
C GLN A 18 -58.82 13.92 -12.21
N ALA A 19 -59.02 13.23 -11.08
CA ALA A 19 -58.17 12.15 -10.59
C ALA A 19 -58.63 10.81 -11.18
N SER A 20 -57.68 9.99 -11.66
CA SER A 20 -57.89 8.61 -12.07
C SER A 20 -57.35 7.63 -11.02
N LYS A 21 -58.10 6.57 -10.74
CA LYS A 21 -57.75 5.45 -9.84
C LYS A 21 -57.10 4.30 -10.62
N PRO A 22 -56.35 3.41 -9.94
CA PRO A 22 -56.52 1.98 -10.23
C PRO A 22 -56.74 1.08 -8.99
N VAL A 23 -57.21 -0.12 -9.30
CA VAL A 23 -57.88 -1.20 -8.53
C VAL A 23 -56.85 -2.23 -7.97
N PRO A 24 -57.18 -3.10 -6.98
CA PRO A 24 -56.21 -3.88 -6.22
C PRO A 24 -55.98 -5.32 -6.76
N GLY A 25 -54.85 -5.92 -6.38
CA GLY A 25 -54.54 -7.34 -6.62
C GLY A 25 -53.46 -7.86 -5.67
N ASN A 26 -53.72 -9.01 -5.03
CA ASN A 26 -52.99 -9.61 -3.91
C ASN A 26 -52.17 -10.82 -4.39
N THR A 27 -50.88 -10.93 -4.03
CA THR A 27 -50.14 -12.22 -4.02
C THR A 27 -48.88 -12.16 -3.15
N ARG A 28 -48.70 -13.18 -2.31
CA ARG A 28 -47.61 -13.43 -1.35
C ARG A 28 -46.24 -13.60 -2.02
N ALA A 29 -45.15 -13.19 -1.35
CA ALA A 29 -43.86 -13.88 -1.43
C ALA A 29 -42.94 -13.56 -0.22
N CYS A 30 -42.50 -14.65 0.43
CA CYS A 30 -41.35 -14.88 1.31
C CYS A 30 -40.73 -13.75 2.16
N SER A 31 -40.91 -13.88 3.47
CA SER A 31 -39.99 -13.43 4.51
C SER A 31 -38.60 -14.08 4.38
N ARG A 32 -37.54 -13.26 4.33
CA ARG A 32 -36.16 -13.66 4.66
C ARG A 32 -35.57 -12.62 5.62
N PRO A 33 -35.21 -12.97 6.86
CA PRO A 33 -34.16 -12.28 7.61
C PRO A 33 -32.90 -13.18 7.69
N PRO A 34 -31.74 -12.67 8.13
CA PRO A 34 -31.15 -11.35 7.95
C PRO A 34 -29.97 -11.42 6.94
N SER A 35 -29.65 -10.31 6.27
CA SER A 35 -28.32 -10.18 5.66
C SER A 35 -27.29 -10.12 6.79
N ARG A 36 -26.44 -11.16 6.90
CA ARG A 36 -25.22 -11.10 7.71
C ARG A 36 -24.43 -9.88 7.25
N LEU A 37 -24.27 -8.90 8.14
CA LEU A 37 -23.31 -7.83 7.96
C LEU A 37 -21.92 -8.48 8.05
N HIS A 38 -21.37 -8.83 6.89
CA HIS A 38 -19.94 -9.12 6.78
C HIS A 38 -19.18 -7.86 7.21
N ALA A 39 -18.16 -8.06 8.04
CA ALA A 39 -17.32 -7.01 8.60
C ALA A 39 -16.48 -6.32 7.49
N THR A 40 -17.10 -5.48 6.66
CA THR A 40 -16.36 -4.50 5.86
C THR A 40 -16.02 -3.32 6.77
N LYS A 41 -15.00 -3.47 7.61
CA LYS A 41 -14.38 -2.32 8.28
C LYS A 41 -12.87 -2.36 8.10
N GLY A 42 -12.48 -1.85 6.94
CA GLY A 42 -11.39 -0.87 6.88
C GLY A 42 -10.04 -1.41 6.46
N VAL A 43 -9.91 -1.84 5.21
CA VAL A 43 -8.64 -1.64 4.51
C VAL A 43 -8.90 -1.00 3.14
N SER A 44 -8.16 0.08 2.88
CA SER A 44 -8.23 1.05 1.79
C SER A 44 -9.58 1.19 1.05
N SER A 45 -10.30 2.29 1.33
CA SER A 45 -11.49 2.65 0.56
C SER A 45 -11.22 3.11 -0.88
N VAL A 46 -9.95 3.17 -1.27
CA VAL A 46 -9.53 3.55 -2.63
C VAL A 46 -9.47 2.32 -3.52
N CYS A 47 -9.54 1.11 -2.97
CA CYS A 47 -9.31 -0.14 -3.69
C CYS A 47 -10.62 -0.92 -3.86
N GLN A 48 -10.88 -1.44 -5.06
CA GLN A 48 -11.97 -2.40 -5.27
C GLN A 48 -11.47 -3.82 -4.96
N PRO A 49 -12.32 -4.68 -4.35
CA PRO A 49 -11.95 -6.07 -4.11
C PRO A 49 -11.71 -6.79 -5.43
N LEU A 50 -10.62 -7.57 -5.48
CA LEU A 50 -10.36 -8.50 -6.56
C LEU A 50 -11.53 -9.50 -6.68
N PRO A 51 -11.83 -10.00 -7.89
CA PRO A 51 -12.86 -11.01 -8.07
C PRO A 51 -12.60 -12.24 -7.19
N PRO A 52 -13.65 -12.98 -6.77
CA PRO A 52 -13.50 -14.15 -5.90
C PRO A 52 -12.58 -15.22 -6.51
N ASP A 53 -12.54 -15.32 -7.84
CA ASP A 53 -11.66 -16.21 -8.61
C ASP A 53 -10.25 -15.61 -8.81
N ARG A 54 -9.65 -15.06 -7.73
CA ARG A 54 -8.27 -14.56 -7.75
C ARG A 54 -7.26 -15.71 -7.69
N PRO A 55 -6.04 -15.55 -8.24
CA PRO A 55 -4.99 -16.52 -8.04
C PRO A 55 -4.63 -16.64 -6.55
N LEU A 56 -4.47 -17.87 -6.07
CA LEU A 56 -4.09 -18.18 -4.70
C LEU A 56 -2.63 -18.65 -4.64
N TRP A 57 -2.00 -18.49 -3.48
CA TRP A 57 -0.63 -18.95 -3.24
C TRP A 57 -0.52 -20.48 -3.36
N PHE A 58 -1.58 -21.20 -2.95
CA PHE A 58 -1.70 -22.65 -3.09
C PHE A 58 -2.91 -22.99 -3.97
N PRO A 59 -2.70 -23.35 -5.25
CA PRO A 59 -3.78 -23.68 -6.18
C PRO A 59 -4.66 -24.82 -5.67
N GLY A 60 -5.99 -24.63 -5.65
CA GLY A 60 -6.96 -25.61 -5.16
C GLY A 60 -7.30 -25.51 -3.67
N SER A 61 -6.61 -24.64 -2.92
CA SER A 61 -7.00 -24.28 -1.55
C SER A 61 -8.18 -23.29 -1.51
N LEU A 62 -8.86 -23.22 -0.37
CA LEU A 62 -9.83 -22.16 -0.09
C LEU A 62 -9.12 -21.03 0.67
N PRO A 63 -9.31 -19.75 0.27
CA PRO A 63 -8.75 -18.63 1.00
C PRO A 63 -9.42 -18.49 2.37
N PRO A 64 -8.70 -18.00 3.40
CA PRO A 64 -9.30 -17.65 4.69
C PRO A 64 -10.40 -16.59 4.57
N GLU A 65 -11.41 -16.63 5.46
CA GLU A 65 -12.59 -15.76 5.38
C GLU A 65 -12.26 -14.26 5.52
N TRP A 66 -11.19 -13.91 6.26
CA TRP A 66 -10.73 -12.54 6.47
C TRP A 66 -9.91 -11.98 5.30
N LEU A 67 -9.55 -12.81 4.31
CA LEU A 67 -8.85 -12.41 3.08
C LEU A 67 -9.85 -12.39 1.92
N ASP A 68 -10.49 -11.23 1.72
CA ASP A 68 -11.56 -11.02 0.75
C ASP A 68 -11.09 -10.55 -0.63
N GLY A 69 -9.78 -10.32 -0.82
CA GLY A 69 -9.23 -9.75 -2.05
C GLY A 69 -9.30 -8.23 -2.13
N SER A 70 -9.77 -7.53 -1.08
CA SER A 70 -9.75 -6.06 -1.00
C SER A 70 -8.34 -5.50 -0.79
N LEU A 71 -7.45 -6.30 -0.21
CA LEU A 71 -6.07 -5.94 0.05
C LEU A 71 -5.20 -6.02 -1.21
N PRO A 72 -4.32 -5.03 -1.45
CA PRO A 72 -3.34 -5.14 -2.53
C PRO A 72 -2.37 -6.29 -2.23
N GLY A 73 -2.20 -7.21 -3.18
CA GLY A 73 -1.33 -8.38 -2.99
C GLY A 73 -1.93 -9.53 -2.17
N ASP A 74 -3.25 -9.60 -2.06
CA ASP A 74 -3.97 -10.73 -1.47
C ASP A 74 -3.92 -11.97 -2.39
N PHE A 75 -3.18 -12.99 -1.95
CA PHE A 75 -3.12 -14.33 -2.55
C PHE A 75 -3.66 -15.42 -1.61
N GLY A 76 -4.42 -15.06 -0.56
CA GLY A 76 -4.96 -16.01 0.42
C GLY A 76 -3.90 -16.68 1.32
N PHE A 77 -2.73 -16.05 1.48
CA PHE A 77 -1.63 -16.59 2.30
C PHE A 77 -1.75 -16.11 3.76
N ASP A 78 -2.35 -16.93 4.60
CA ASP A 78 -2.27 -16.80 6.06
C ASP A 78 -2.51 -18.18 6.72
N PRO A 79 -1.58 -19.14 6.58
CA PRO A 79 -1.76 -20.49 7.10
C PRO A 79 -1.77 -20.56 8.63
N LEU A 80 -1.19 -19.55 9.31
CA LEU A 80 -1.12 -19.49 10.78
C LEU A 80 -2.26 -18.67 11.40
N GLY A 81 -3.10 -18.02 10.59
CA GLY A 81 -4.21 -17.20 11.06
C GLY A 81 -3.77 -15.97 11.84
N LEU A 82 -2.61 -15.39 11.52
CA LEU A 82 -2.11 -14.21 12.23
C LEU A 82 -3.02 -12.99 11.98
N GLY A 83 -3.65 -12.92 10.81
CA GLY A 83 -4.53 -11.84 10.39
C GLY A 83 -6.01 -12.07 10.67
N SER A 84 -6.38 -13.04 11.54
CA SER A 84 -7.79 -13.35 11.81
C SER A 84 -8.56 -12.16 12.39
N ASP A 85 -7.91 -11.35 13.22
CA ASP A 85 -8.50 -10.15 13.81
C ASP A 85 -8.33 -8.94 12.86
N PRO A 86 -9.40 -8.19 12.54
CA PRO A 86 -9.33 -7.06 11.61
C PRO A 86 -8.34 -5.96 12.03
N GLU A 87 -8.18 -5.72 13.33
CA GLU A 87 -7.23 -4.73 13.85
C GLU A 87 -5.78 -5.17 13.65
N LEU A 88 -5.49 -6.46 13.88
CA LEU A 88 -4.18 -7.05 13.61
C LEU A 88 -3.88 -7.09 12.13
N LEU A 89 -4.86 -7.45 11.29
CA LEU A 89 -4.71 -7.44 9.85
C LEU A 89 -4.36 -6.04 9.33
N ARG A 90 -5.02 -5.00 9.86
CA ARG A 90 -4.71 -3.60 9.54
C ARG A 90 -3.29 -3.21 9.97
N TRP A 91 -2.86 -3.64 11.15
CA TRP A 91 -1.50 -3.43 11.64
C TRP A 91 -0.46 -4.12 10.76
N PHE A 92 -0.68 -5.40 10.43
CA PHE A 92 0.22 -6.17 9.57
C PHE A 92 0.29 -5.64 8.16
N ALA A 93 -0.81 -5.15 7.58
CA ALA A 93 -0.78 -4.48 6.28
C ALA A 93 0.12 -3.23 6.30
N GLN A 94 0.08 -2.43 7.37
CA GLN A 94 0.94 -1.26 7.52
C GLN A 94 2.40 -1.63 7.80
N ALA A 95 2.61 -2.66 8.63
CA ALA A 95 3.94 -3.20 8.91
C ALA A 95 4.57 -3.72 7.62
N GLU A 96 3.86 -4.56 6.84
CA GLU A 96 4.33 -5.09 5.57
C GLU A 96 4.70 -3.98 4.58
N LEU A 97 3.88 -2.93 4.48
CA LEU A 97 4.12 -1.80 3.62
C LEU A 97 5.39 -1.02 4.02
N MET A 98 5.64 -0.80 5.31
CA MET A 98 6.87 -0.16 5.79
C MET A 98 8.11 -1.05 5.57
N HIS A 99 8.04 -2.33 5.93
CA HIS A 99 9.16 -3.26 5.72
C HIS A 99 9.49 -3.39 4.23
N SER A 100 8.47 -3.45 3.37
CA SER A 100 8.61 -3.46 1.91
C SER A 100 9.38 -2.25 1.40
N ARG A 101 9.01 -1.02 1.83
CA ARG A 101 9.68 0.22 1.38
C ARG A 101 11.12 0.29 1.86
N TRP A 102 11.39 -0.04 3.12
CA TRP A 102 12.74 -0.08 3.66
C TRP A 102 13.62 -1.12 2.98
N ALA A 103 13.08 -2.32 2.72
CA ALA A 103 13.81 -3.36 2.02
C ALA A 103 14.12 -2.98 0.57
N MET A 104 13.18 -2.34 -0.16
CA MET A 104 13.44 -1.85 -1.51
C MET A 104 14.57 -0.80 -1.53
N LEU A 105 14.58 0.13 -0.57
CA LEU A 105 15.65 1.11 -0.43
C LEU A 105 16.99 0.46 -0.06
N ALA A 106 16.98 -0.52 0.85
CA ALA A 106 18.19 -1.24 1.26
C ALA A 106 18.79 -2.03 0.09
N VAL A 107 17.99 -2.81 -0.63
CA VAL A 107 18.44 -3.59 -1.79
C VAL A 107 19.00 -2.69 -2.88
N ALA A 108 18.33 -1.56 -3.18
CA ALA A 108 18.85 -0.59 -4.14
C ALA A 108 20.17 0.05 -3.65
N GLY A 109 20.25 0.41 -2.36
CA GLY A 109 21.44 1.00 -1.75
C GLY A 109 22.63 0.04 -1.63
N ILE A 110 22.41 -1.27 -1.70
CA ILE A 110 23.46 -2.29 -1.74
C ILE A 110 23.89 -2.52 -3.20
N LEU A 111 22.94 -2.86 -4.08
CA LEU A 111 23.25 -3.29 -5.45
C LEU A 111 23.75 -2.17 -6.35
N ILE A 112 23.21 -0.95 -6.23
CA ILE A 112 23.59 0.15 -7.12
C ILE A 112 25.05 0.56 -6.89
N PRO A 113 25.51 0.84 -5.65
CA PRO A 113 26.90 1.25 -5.46
C PRO A 113 27.90 0.13 -5.75
N GLU A 114 27.56 -1.13 -5.44
CA GLU A 114 28.42 -2.28 -5.78
C GLU A 114 28.53 -2.48 -7.31
N CYS A 115 27.44 -2.24 -8.05
CA CYS A 115 27.47 -2.22 -9.51
C CYS A 115 28.34 -1.08 -10.04
N LEU A 116 28.22 0.12 -9.47
CA LEU A 116 29.03 1.28 -9.85
C LEU A 116 30.52 1.09 -9.53
N GLU A 117 30.84 0.41 -8.43
CA GLU A 117 32.22 0.02 -8.10
C GLU A 117 32.79 -0.95 -9.14
N LYS A 118 32.03 -1.99 -9.52
CA LYS A 118 32.46 -2.93 -10.56
C LYS A 118 32.65 -2.28 -11.94
N LEU A 119 31.92 -1.20 -12.21
CA LEU A 119 32.07 -0.38 -13.41
C LEU A 119 33.24 0.63 -13.31
N GLY A 120 33.90 0.75 -12.16
CA GLY A 120 35.04 1.64 -11.94
C GLY A 120 34.65 3.10 -11.66
N PHE A 121 33.40 3.40 -11.31
CA PHE A 121 32.97 4.76 -10.95
C PHE A 121 33.17 5.10 -9.46
N ILE A 122 33.22 4.07 -8.61
CA ILE A 122 33.39 4.16 -7.15
C ILE A 122 34.49 3.19 -6.75
N GLU A 123 35.22 3.47 -5.67
CA GLU A 123 36.27 2.59 -5.15
C GLU A 123 35.97 2.18 -3.70
N ASN A 124 36.31 0.93 -3.35
CA ASN A 124 36.29 0.37 -1.99
C ASN A 124 34.91 0.41 -1.32
N PHE A 125 33.87 0.00 -2.02
CA PHE A 125 32.51 -0.09 -1.50
C PHE A 125 32.25 -1.47 -0.88
N SER A 126 32.01 -1.50 0.43
CA SER A 126 31.46 -2.67 1.12
C SER A 126 30.27 -2.22 1.93
N TRP A 127 29.06 -2.66 1.55
CA TRP A 127 27.85 -2.32 2.29
C TRP A 127 27.86 -2.91 3.71
N TYR A 128 28.50 -4.08 3.88
CA TYR A 128 28.57 -4.81 5.15
C TYR A 128 29.50 -4.10 6.15
N ASP A 129 30.66 -3.60 5.67
CA ASP A 129 31.65 -2.93 6.51
C ASP A 129 31.44 -1.41 6.60
N ALA A 130 30.44 -0.87 5.89
CA ALA A 130 30.17 0.57 5.85
C ALA A 130 30.02 1.18 7.27
N GLY A 131 29.38 0.45 8.20
CA GLY A 131 29.18 0.92 9.57
C GLY A 131 30.47 1.06 10.40
N ALA A 132 31.56 0.40 10.01
CA ALA A 132 32.85 0.48 10.70
C ALA A 132 33.76 1.59 10.15
N GLN A 133 33.37 2.21 9.03
CA GLN A 133 34.16 3.28 8.42
C GLN A 133 34.17 4.56 9.27
N GLN A 134 35.24 5.33 9.13
CA GLN A 134 35.36 6.63 9.78
C GLN A 134 34.60 7.68 8.97
N TYR A 135 33.64 8.33 9.61
CA TYR A 135 32.87 9.42 9.04
C TYR A 135 33.34 10.78 9.60
N PHE A 136 32.71 11.86 9.14
CA PHE A 136 33.01 13.22 9.61
C PHE A 136 32.70 13.43 11.10
N THR A 137 31.90 12.57 11.72
CA THR A 137 31.51 12.63 13.13
C THR A 137 31.39 11.21 13.69
N ASP A 138 31.27 11.11 15.01
CA ASP A 138 31.20 9.83 15.69
C ASP A 138 29.88 9.09 15.36
N PRO A 139 29.89 7.74 15.27
CA PRO A 139 28.70 6.95 14.96
C PRO A 139 27.53 7.16 15.94
N LEU A 140 27.84 7.47 17.21
CA LEU A 140 26.81 7.71 18.22
C LEU A 140 26.04 9.01 17.95
N THR A 141 26.75 10.09 17.58
CA THR A 141 26.12 11.36 17.16
C THR A 141 25.24 11.15 15.93
N LEU A 142 25.72 10.42 14.91
CA LEU A 142 24.91 10.07 13.74
C LEU A 142 23.65 9.30 14.14
N PHE A 143 23.79 8.30 15.01
CA PHE A 143 22.68 7.50 15.51
C PHE A 143 21.65 8.34 16.27
N VAL A 144 22.08 9.24 17.17
CA VAL A 144 21.16 10.10 17.95
C VAL A 144 20.41 11.05 17.03
N VAL A 145 21.08 11.67 16.06
CA VAL A 145 20.44 12.55 15.06
C VAL A 145 19.44 11.75 14.23
N GLN A 146 19.82 10.56 13.77
CA GLN A 146 18.92 9.67 13.05
C GLN A 146 17.70 9.29 13.88
N MET A 147 17.87 8.92 15.15
CA MET A 147 16.77 8.59 16.06
C MET A 147 15.83 9.79 16.29
N ALA A 148 16.36 11.00 16.43
CA ALA A 148 15.54 12.21 16.58
C ALA A 148 14.71 12.50 15.33
N LEU A 149 15.35 12.48 14.15
CA LEU A 149 14.67 12.76 12.87
C LEU A 149 13.65 11.68 12.52
N MET A 150 14.05 10.40 12.60
CA MET A 150 13.16 9.27 12.33
C MET A 150 12.06 9.17 13.38
N GLY A 151 12.35 9.46 14.64
CA GLY A 151 11.37 9.51 15.72
C GLY A 151 10.27 10.54 15.46
N TRP A 152 10.62 11.71 14.92
CA TRP A 152 9.62 12.70 14.51
C TRP A 152 8.75 12.20 13.35
N VAL A 153 9.37 11.68 12.29
CA VAL A 153 8.65 11.20 11.09
C VAL A 153 7.74 10.01 11.43
N GLU A 154 8.27 9.02 12.13
CA GLU A 154 7.52 7.84 12.59
C GLU A 154 6.47 8.21 13.63
N GLY A 155 6.72 9.19 14.51
CA GLY A 155 5.72 9.70 15.44
C GLY A 155 4.52 10.30 14.75
N ARG A 156 4.74 11.07 13.66
CA ARG A 156 3.65 11.59 12.80
C ARG A 156 2.91 10.47 12.07
N ARG A 157 3.64 9.49 11.52
CA ARG A 157 3.04 8.32 10.87
C ARG A 157 2.19 7.49 11.85
N TRP A 158 2.69 7.33 13.08
CA TRP A 158 1.98 6.63 14.16
C TRP A 158 0.70 7.36 14.58
N ALA A 159 0.75 8.68 14.69
CA ALA A 159 -0.44 9.49 14.96
C ALA A 159 -1.51 9.33 13.87
N ASP A 160 -1.11 9.30 12.59
CA ASP A 160 -2.04 9.02 11.48
C ASP A 160 -2.60 7.59 11.52
N TYR A 161 -1.80 6.60 11.92
CA TYR A 161 -2.27 5.23 12.09
C TYR A 161 -3.35 5.08 13.17
N LEU A 162 -3.19 5.80 14.29
CA LEU A 162 -4.16 5.80 15.39
C LEU A 162 -5.41 6.63 15.06
N ASN A 163 -5.22 7.83 14.51
CA ASN A 163 -6.27 8.78 14.18
C ASN A 163 -6.10 9.28 12.75
N PRO A 164 -6.67 8.57 11.75
CA PRO A 164 -6.50 8.91 10.34
C PRO A 164 -6.92 10.35 10.03
N GLY A 165 -6.03 11.11 9.40
CA GLY A 165 -6.28 12.52 9.03
C GLY A 165 -5.98 13.57 10.11
N CYS A 166 -5.43 13.17 11.28
CA CYS A 166 -4.92 14.15 12.25
C CYS A 166 -3.58 14.78 11.79
N VAL A 167 -2.87 14.13 10.88
CA VAL A 167 -1.58 14.54 10.33
C VAL A 167 -1.70 14.78 8.82
N ASP A 168 -2.64 15.63 8.41
CA ASP A 168 -2.78 16.00 7.00
C ASP A 168 -1.58 16.86 6.55
N ILE A 169 -0.95 16.47 5.44
CA ILE A 169 0.16 17.22 4.82
C ILE A 169 -0.38 18.28 3.85
N GLU A 170 -1.61 18.12 3.37
CA GLU A 170 -2.19 19.02 2.39
C GLU A 170 -2.81 20.26 3.04
N PRO A 171 -2.60 21.45 2.44
CA PRO A 171 -3.27 22.66 2.90
C PRO A 171 -4.79 22.50 2.77
N LYS A 172 -5.51 22.71 3.87
CA LYS A 172 -6.97 22.64 3.92
C LYS A 172 -7.54 23.88 3.25
N PHE A 173 -8.13 23.72 2.08
CA PHE A 173 -8.83 24.81 1.40
C PHE A 173 -10.32 24.75 1.75
N PRO A 174 -10.94 25.84 2.22
CA PRO A 174 -12.33 25.85 2.66
C PRO A 174 -13.34 25.49 1.55
N ASN A 175 -12.94 25.63 0.27
CA ASN A 175 -13.81 25.42 -0.89
C ASN A 175 -13.61 24.05 -1.58
N ARG A 176 -12.72 23.19 -1.07
CA ARG A 176 -12.46 21.86 -1.65
C ARG A 176 -12.69 20.79 -0.60
N LYS A 177 -13.36 19.71 -0.97
CA LYS A 177 -13.48 18.54 -0.11
C LYS A 177 -12.11 17.86 -0.03
N ASN A 178 -11.64 17.61 1.19
CA ASN A 178 -10.41 16.86 1.38
C ASN A 178 -10.60 15.42 0.87
N PRO A 179 -9.58 14.84 0.22
CA PRO A 179 -9.61 13.44 -0.14
C PRO A 179 -9.76 12.58 1.12
N LYS A 180 -10.39 11.42 0.98
CA LYS A 180 -10.56 10.49 2.10
C LYS A 180 -9.17 10.00 2.54
N PRO A 181 -8.84 10.09 3.85
CA PRO A 181 -7.54 9.65 4.34
C PRO A 181 -7.42 8.13 4.15
N ASP A 182 -6.28 7.71 3.59
CA ASP A 182 -5.92 6.31 3.40
C ASP A 182 -4.57 6.06 4.08
N VAL A 183 -4.62 5.37 5.22
CA VAL A 183 -3.45 5.18 6.09
C VAL A 183 -2.38 4.40 5.32
N GLY A 184 -1.12 4.87 5.39
CA GLY A 184 0.02 4.30 4.66
C GLY A 184 0.27 4.90 3.28
N TYR A 185 -0.68 5.67 2.76
CA TYR A 185 -0.61 6.38 1.48
C TYR A 185 -0.86 7.89 1.67
N PRO A 186 0.09 8.63 2.25
CA PRO A 186 -0.09 10.03 2.64
C PRO A 186 -0.40 10.96 1.45
N GLY A 187 0.15 10.65 0.27
CA GLY A 187 0.00 11.47 -0.93
C GLY A 187 0.46 12.92 -0.72
N GLY A 188 -0.24 13.86 -1.36
CA GLY A 188 0.11 15.27 -1.32
C GLY A 188 1.35 15.61 -2.16
N LEU A 189 1.67 16.89 -2.24
CA LEU A 189 2.74 17.37 -3.13
C LEU A 189 4.13 16.76 -2.81
N TRP A 190 4.38 16.45 -1.54
CA TRP A 190 5.67 15.94 -1.06
C TRP A 190 5.88 14.45 -1.33
N PHE A 191 4.83 13.62 -1.25
CA PHE A 191 4.95 12.16 -1.38
C PHE A 191 4.33 11.62 -2.68
N ASP A 192 3.52 12.42 -3.37
CA ASP A 192 2.89 12.07 -4.64
C ASP A 192 2.79 13.31 -5.55
N PHE A 193 3.96 13.86 -5.91
CA PHE A 193 4.06 15.04 -6.77
C PHE A 193 3.31 14.88 -8.10
N MET A 194 3.36 13.67 -8.67
CA MET A 194 2.73 13.33 -9.96
C MET A 194 1.26 12.91 -9.83
N MET A 195 0.72 12.85 -8.60
CA MET A 195 -0.65 12.43 -8.29
C MET A 195 -1.05 11.05 -8.84
N TRP A 196 -0.11 10.12 -8.96
CA TRP A 196 -0.38 8.77 -9.47
C TRP A 196 -1.03 7.85 -8.43
N GLY A 197 -0.91 8.20 -7.15
CA GLY A 197 -1.55 7.47 -6.04
C GLY A 197 -3.02 7.83 -5.84
N ARG A 198 -3.56 8.79 -6.61
CA ARG A 198 -4.92 9.31 -6.48
C ARG A 198 -5.64 9.20 -7.82
N GLY A 199 -6.66 8.35 -7.90
CA GLY A 199 -7.36 8.10 -9.16
C GLY A 199 -8.45 7.06 -9.03
N SER A 200 -8.80 6.42 -10.13
CA SER A 200 -9.75 5.31 -10.13
C SER A 200 -9.20 4.13 -9.29
N PRO A 201 -10.08 3.34 -8.65
CA PRO A 201 -9.66 2.27 -7.75
C PRO A 201 -8.78 1.18 -8.37
N GLU A 202 -9.07 0.83 -9.62
CA GLU A 202 -8.40 -0.25 -10.34
C GLU A 202 -6.90 0.02 -10.59
N PRO A 203 -6.50 1.14 -11.22
CA PRO A 203 -5.07 1.41 -11.44
C PRO A 203 -4.31 1.61 -10.13
N VAL A 204 -4.93 2.22 -9.12
CA VAL A 204 -4.32 2.38 -7.80
C VAL A 204 -4.06 1.00 -7.17
N MET A 205 -5.01 0.08 -7.27
CA MET A 205 -4.81 -1.30 -6.82
C MET A 205 -3.67 -2.02 -7.54
N VAL A 206 -3.56 -1.83 -8.86
CA VAL A 206 -2.46 -2.42 -9.64
C VAL A 206 -1.11 -1.86 -9.19
N LEU A 207 -1.01 -0.55 -8.96
CA LEU A 207 0.24 0.08 -8.51
C LEU A 207 0.63 -0.37 -7.10
N ARG A 208 -0.32 -0.45 -6.17
CA ARG A 208 -0.05 -0.93 -4.80
C ARG A 208 0.30 -2.41 -4.77
N THR A 209 -0.34 -3.21 -5.62
CA THR A 209 0.03 -4.62 -5.78
C THR A 209 1.46 -4.76 -6.32
N LYS A 210 1.87 -3.89 -7.25
CA LYS A 210 3.27 -3.83 -7.72
C LYS A 210 4.22 -3.42 -6.60
N GLU A 211 3.87 -2.41 -5.80
CA GLU A 211 4.66 -1.98 -4.65
C GLU A 211 4.90 -3.13 -3.65
N ILE A 212 3.84 -3.81 -3.20
CA ILE A 212 3.94 -4.90 -2.24
C ILE A 212 4.68 -6.11 -2.83
N LYS A 213 4.49 -6.45 -4.11
CA LYS A 213 5.23 -7.54 -4.75
C LYS A 213 6.74 -7.27 -4.81
N ASN A 214 7.14 -6.07 -5.23
CA ASN A 214 8.55 -5.68 -5.23
C ASN A 214 9.09 -5.58 -3.80
N GLY A 215 8.27 -5.12 -2.85
CA GLY A 215 8.57 -5.11 -1.43
C GLY A 215 8.89 -6.48 -0.85
N ARG A 216 8.01 -7.47 -1.08
CA ARG A 216 8.20 -8.87 -0.67
C ARG A 216 9.46 -9.46 -1.27
N LEU A 217 9.69 -9.24 -2.57
CA LEU A 217 10.92 -9.67 -3.24
C LEU A 217 12.16 -9.02 -2.61
N ALA A 218 12.11 -7.72 -2.32
CA ALA A 218 13.21 -6.99 -1.71
C ALA A 218 13.50 -7.45 -0.27
N MET A 219 12.48 -7.77 0.52
CA MET A 219 12.66 -8.33 1.87
C MET A 219 13.41 -9.66 1.82
N LEU A 220 13.02 -10.55 0.89
CA LEU A 220 13.72 -11.82 0.68
C LEU A 220 15.15 -11.61 0.16
N ALA A 221 15.35 -10.69 -0.78
CA ALA A 221 16.67 -10.36 -1.31
C ALA A 221 17.61 -9.81 -0.23
N PHE A 222 17.14 -8.89 0.62
CA PHE A 222 17.92 -8.33 1.71
C PHE A 222 18.36 -9.40 2.71
N VAL A 223 17.43 -10.28 3.13
CA VAL A 223 17.78 -11.43 3.99
C VAL A 223 18.81 -12.33 3.30
N GLY A 224 18.63 -12.60 2.01
CA GLY A 224 19.59 -13.32 1.17
C GLY A 224 20.98 -12.68 1.19
N PHE A 225 21.08 -11.37 1.03
CA PHE A 225 22.35 -10.63 1.06
C PHE A 225 23.02 -10.70 2.42
N CYS A 226 22.26 -10.58 3.52
CA CYS A 226 22.80 -10.77 4.86
C CYS A 226 23.41 -12.16 5.04
N PHE A 227 22.69 -13.22 4.64
CA PHE A 227 23.23 -14.58 4.73
C PHE A 227 24.44 -14.77 3.82
N GLN A 228 24.38 -14.32 2.57
CA GLN A 228 25.50 -14.40 1.63
C GLN A 228 26.75 -13.70 2.19
N ALA A 229 26.63 -12.46 2.66
CA ALA A 229 27.75 -11.74 3.27
C ALA A 229 28.31 -12.45 4.51
N ILE A 230 27.47 -13.14 5.30
CA ILE A 230 27.94 -13.92 6.46
C ILE A 230 28.74 -15.15 6.02
N TYR A 231 28.28 -15.88 5.01
CA TYR A 231 28.88 -17.16 4.60
C TYR A 231 30.04 -17.00 3.62
N THR A 232 29.87 -16.20 2.57
CA THR A 232 30.88 -16.07 1.50
C THR A 232 31.87 -14.95 1.75
N LYS A 233 31.53 -13.98 2.63
CA LYS A 233 32.32 -12.76 2.88
C LYS A 233 32.53 -11.88 1.65
N GLU A 234 31.76 -12.10 0.60
CA GLU A 234 31.81 -11.36 -0.65
C GLU A 234 30.49 -10.61 -0.89
N GLY A 235 30.54 -9.61 -1.77
CA GLY A 235 29.37 -8.84 -2.17
C GLY A 235 28.34 -9.69 -2.93
N PRO A 236 27.03 -9.37 -2.85
CA PRO A 236 25.99 -10.09 -3.57
C PRO A 236 26.21 -10.17 -5.09
N LEU A 237 26.84 -9.17 -5.72
CA LEU A 237 27.15 -9.24 -7.16
C LEU A 237 28.31 -10.17 -7.46
N ASP A 238 29.32 -10.27 -6.59
CA ASP A 238 30.39 -11.26 -6.74
C ASP A 238 29.85 -12.67 -6.62
N ASN A 239 29.02 -12.92 -5.61
CA ASN A 239 28.34 -14.19 -5.44
C ASN A 239 27.49 -14.57 -6.67
N LEU A 240 26.82 -13.57 -7.28
CA LEU A 240 26.06 -13.77 -8.51
C LEU A 240 26.97 -14.13 -9.69
N MET A 241 28.07 -13.41 -9.88
CA MET A 241 29.01 -13.67 -10.98
C MET A 241 29.70 -15.03 -10.84
N ALA A 242 30.09 -15.41 -9.62
CA ALA A 242 30.63 -16.73 -9.33
C ALA A 242 29.62 -17.84 -9.63
N HIS A 243 28.35 -17.68 -9.21
CA HIS A 243 27.29 -18.64 -9.49
C HIS A 243 26.97 -18.74 -11.00
N ILE A 244 26.98 -17.63 -11.74
CA ILE A 244 26.76 -17.64 -13.18
C ILE A 244 27.92 -18.34 -13.92
N ALA A 245 29.15 -18.18 -13.44
CA ALA A 245 30.33 -18.80 -14.04
C ALA A 245 30.32 -20.34 -13.90
N ASP A 246 29.91 -20.85 -12.73
CA ASP A 246 29.77 -22.29 -12.51
C ASP A 246 28.60 -22.61 -11.54
N PRO A 247 27.36 -22.71 -12.04
CA PRO A 247 26.19 -22.92 -11.20
C PRO A 247 26.15 -24.32 -10.55
N GLY A 248 26.88 -25.29 -11.12
CA GLY A 248 26.93 -26.66 -10.61
C GLY A 248 27.76 -26.78 -9.34
N HIS A 249 28.84 -26.01 -9.22
CA HIS A 249 29.77 -26.08 -8.09
C HIS A 249 29.68 -24.86 -7.17
N CYS A 250 29.54 -23.64 -7.70
CA CYS A 250 29.46 -22.41 -6.90
C CYS A 250 28.04 -22.21 -6.39
N ASN A 251 27.68 -22.86 -5.28
CA ASN A 251 26.34 -22.80 -4.71
C ASN A 251 26.39 -22.82 -3.17
N ILE A 252 25.25 -23.04 -2.52
CA ILE A 252 25.23 -23.10 -1.05
C ILE A 252 26.15 -24.20 -0.49
N PHE A 253 26.28 -25.34 -1.17
CA PHE A 253 27.10 -26.46 -0.71
C PHE A 253 28.60 -26.14 -0.76
N SER A 254 29.07 -25.34 -1.73
CA SER A 254 30.46 -24.93 -1.75
C SER A 254 30.83 -24.11 -0.51
N ALA A 255 29.92 -23.30 0.02
CA ALA A 255 30.18 -22.51 1.24
C ALA A 255 30.19 -23.34 2.53
N PHE A 256 29.48 -24.48 2.57
CA PHE A 256 29.40 -25.32 3.77
C PHE A 256 30.38 -26.50 3.79
N VAL A 257 30.77 -27.01 2.63
CA VAL A 257 31.62 -28.22 2.50
C VAL A 257 33.11 -27.86 2.44
N SER A 258 33.48 -26.62 2.12
CA SER A 258 34.88 -26.20 1.96
C SER A 258 35.62 -25.85 3.27
N ASN A 259 35.17 -26.35 4.43
CA ASN A 259 35.84 -26.17 5.74
C ASN A 259 36.62 -27.41 6.15
#